data_AF-A0A2G2XHZ8-F1
#
_entry.id   AF-A0A2G2XHZ8-F1
#
_cell.length_a   1.000
_cell.length_b   1.000
_cell.length_c   1.000
_cell.angle_alpha   90.00
_cell.angle_beta   90.00
_cell.angle_gamma   90.00
#
_symmetry.space_group_name_H-M   'P 1'
#
loop_
_entity.id
_entity.type
_entity.pdbx_description
1 polymer ?
#
loop_
_entity_poly.entity_id
_entity_poly.type
_entity_poly.pdbx_seq_one_letter_code
_entity_poly.pdbx_strand_id
1 'polypeptide(L)'
;MDSYSQLLEKIRIPQPSLQKFAVISIFEKLRSAPPYLNPDSAPGTDAITQCLHSTSASVLDQSVRELCRLVRDSKLDLSRGLMELQSALEESDSRLVSLFVKGIGFLVRFGFQKNELRFIASETHPFVKHTKDMTLGKRKIAGRRLVGNGMSS
;
A
#
# COMPACT_ATOMS: atom_id res chain seq x y z
N MET A 1 -16.74 23.55 12.91
CA MET A 1 -15.62 24.39 12.46
C MET A 1 -14.55 23.47 11.91
N ASP A 2 -14.18 23.69 10.65
CA ASP A 2 -13.29 22.85 9.85
C ASP A 2 -11.93 22.68 10.55
N SER A 3 -11.70 21.56 11.22
CA SER A 3 -10.55 21.39 12.13
C SER A 3 -9.18 21.46 11.44
N TYR A 4 -9.17 21.36 10.11
CA TYR A 4 -8.00 21.43 9.26
C TYR A 4 -7.92 22.71 8.40
N SER A 5 -8.99 23.51 8.26
CA SER A 5 -9.06 24.62 7.30
C SER A 5 -7.95 25.65 7.50
N GLN A 6 -7.71 26.08 8.75
CA GLN A 6 -6.67 27.05 9.08
C GLN A 6 -5.26 26.56 8.72
N LEU A 7 -5.02 25.25 8.76
CA LEU A 7 -3.73 24.67 8.38
C LEU A 7 -3.62 24.51 6.86
N LEU A 8 -4.72 24.14 6.20
CA LEU A 8 -4.80 24.07 4.73
C LEU A 8 -4.63 25.45 4.08
N GLU A 9 -5.12 26.51 4.71
CA GLU A 9 -4.85 27.89 4.29
C GLU A 9 -3.35 28.24 4.41
N LYS A 10 -2.69 27.82 5.48
CA LYS A 10 -1.24 28.05 5.67
C LYS A 10 -0.38 27.33 4.63
N ILE A 11 -0.87 26.22 4.07
CA ILE A 11 -0.21 25.52 2.96
C ILE A 11 -0.22 26.35 1.67
N ARG A 12 -1.21 27.24 1.47
CA ARG A 12 -1.31 28.09 0.28
C ARG A 12 -0.35 29.28 0.30
N ILE A 13 0.20 29.61 1.46
CA ILE A 13 1.19 30.70 1.60
C ILE A 13 2.50 30.23 0.95
N PRO A 14 3.11 31.00 0.00
CA PRO A 14 4.29 30.59 -0.75
C PRO A 14 5.59 30.69 0.08
N GLN A 15 5.57 30.19 1.31
CA GLN A 15 6.70 30.16 2.23
C GLN A 15 6.99 28.70 2.61
N PRO A 16 8.06 28.08 2.07
CA PRO A 16 8.31 26.65 2.23
C PRO A 16 8.41 26.15 3.67
N SER A 17 8.97 26.94 4.58
CA SER A 17 9.06 26.58 6.01
C SER A 17 7.69 26.50 6.68
N LEU A 18 6.83 27.48 6.41
CA LEU A 18 5.47 27.53 6.94
C LEU A 18 4.60 26.43 6.35
N GLN A 19 4.74 26.18 5.04
CA GLN A 19 4.07 25.09 4.35
C GLN A 19 4.40 23.73 4.97
N LYS A 20 5.70 23.44 5.18
CA LYS A 20 6.14 22.20 5.83
C LYS A 20 5.60 22.08 7.25
N PHE A 21 5.67 23.16 8.03
CA PHE A 21 5.12 23.18 9.39
C PHE A 21 3.61 22.89 9.40
N ALA A 22 2.85 23.47 8.47
CA ALA A 22 1.42 23.25 8.35
C ALA A 22 1.10 21.79 7.99
N VAL A 23 1.82 21.20 7.03
CA VAL A 23 1.68 19.76 6.70
C VAL A 23 1.97 18.88 7.91
N ILE A 24 3.11 19.09 8.59
CA ILE A 24 3.47 18.32 9.80
C ILE A 24 2.36 18.43 10.84
N SER A 25 1.83 19.63 11.07
CA SER A 25 0.75 19.86 12.03
C SER A 25 -0.55 19.14 11.66
N ILE A 26 -0.89 19.06 10.37
CA ILE A 26 -2.07 18.31 9.89
C ILE A 26 -1.88 16.83 10.16
N PHE A 27 -0.74 16.26 9.76
CA PHE A 27 -0.47 14.83 9.92
C PHE A 27 -0.28 14.43 11.39
N GLU A 28 0.25 15.32 12.23
CA GLU A 28 0.29 15.11 13.66
C GLU A 28 -1.11 15.07 14.28
N LYS A 29 -2.00 16.00 13.88
CA LYS A 29 -3.41 15.95 14.28
C LYS A 29 -4.07 14.66 13.84
N LEU A 30 -3.88 14.23 12.60
CA LEU A 30 -4.42 12.96 12.08
C LEU A 30 -3.96 11.76 12.93
N ARG A 31 -2.70 11.77 13.37
CA ARG A 31 -2.09 10.69 14.17
C ARG A 31 -2.65 10.60 15.60
N SER A 32 -2.98 11.75 16.21
CA SER A 32 -3.51 11.84 17.58
C SER A 32 -5.03 12.00 17.63
N ALA A 33 -5.70 12.08 16.48
CA ALA A 33 -7.10 12.44 16.38
C ALA A 33 -8.03 11.33 16.90
N PRO A 34 -9.19 11.71 17.46
CA PRO A 34 -10.28 10.79 17.73
C PRO A 34 -10.88 10.22 16.42
N PRO A 35 -11.67 9.14 16.46
CA PRO A 35 -12.15 8.44 15.26
C PRO A 35 -12.89 9.29 14.22
N TYR A 36 -13.50 10.41 14.61
CA TYR A 36 -14.21 11.30 13.68
C TYR A 36 -13.27 12.26 12.91
N LEU A 37 -11.99 12.35 13.29
CA LEU A 37 -10.97 13.20 12.64
C LEU A 37 -9.71 12.41 12.25
N ASN A 38 -9.76 11.08 12.37
CA ASN A 38 -8.64 10.20 12.03
C ASN A 38 -8.42 10.16 10.50
N PRO A 39 -7.35 9.51 10.02
CA PRO A 39 -7.06 9.43 8.59
C PRO A 39 -8.19 8.81 7.76
N ASP A 40 -8.96 7.89 8.35
CA ASP A 40 -10.05 7.18 7.67
C ASP A 40 -11.38 7.96 7.67
N SER A 41 -11.47 9.06 8.42
CA SER A 41 -12.66 9.89 8.40
C SER A 41 -12.69 10.79 7.17
N ALA A 42 -13.88 11.19 6.73
CA ALA A 42 -14.05 12.11 5.59
C ALA A 42 -13.17 13.37 5.69
N PRO A 43 -13.16 14.13 6.81
CA PRO A 43 -12.30 15.32 6.91
C PRO A 43 -10.80 14.99 6.95
N GLY A 44 -10.42 13.79 7.41
CA GLY A 44 -9.02 13.36 7.41
C GLY A 44 -8.55 12.96 6.01
N THR A 45 -9.39 12.22 5.28
CA THR A 45 -9.18 11.89 3.87
C THR A 45 -9.05 13.16 3.04
N ASP A 46 -9.99 14.10 3.16
CA ASP A 46 -9.96 15.36 2.42
C ASP A 46 -8.68 16.17 2.70
N ALA A 47 -8.22 16.19 3.95
CA ALA A 47 -6.98 16.87 4.32
C ALA A 47 -5.76 16.22 3.67
N ILE A 48 -5.69 14.88 3.63
CA ILE A 48 -4.62 14.13 2.95
C ILE A 48 -4.65 14.41 1.46
N THR A 49 -5.81 14.26 0.81
CA THR A 49 -5.98 14.51 -0.63
C THR A 49 -5.58 15.93 -1.01
N GLN A 50 -5.99 16.94 -0.24
CA GLN A 50 -5.58 18.33 -0.50
C GLN A 50 -4.06 18.55 -0.36
N CYS A 51 -3.42 17.87 0.59
CA CYS A 51 -1.97 17.95 0.77
C CYS A 51 -1.19 17.24 -0.35
N LEU A 52 -1.75 16.18 -0.93
CA LEU A 52 -1.17 15.40 -2.03
C LEU A 52 -1.46 15.96 -3.42
N HIS A 53 -2.46 16.83 -3.57
CA HIS A 53 -2.75 17.55 -4.82
C HIS A 53 -2.23 19.00 -4.81
N SER A 54 -1.36 19.33 -3.86
CA SER A 54 -0.72 20.66 -3.83
C SER A 54 0.25 20.82 -5.00
N THR A 55 0.27 22.00 -5.63
CA THR A 55 1.24 22.34 -6.68
C THR A 55 2.63 22.67 -6.13
N SER A 56 2.78 22.80 -4.80
CA SER A 56 4.05 23.11 -4.16
C SER A 56 4.87 21.84 -3.88
N ALA A 57 6.07 21.78 -4.44
CA ALA A 57 6.99 20.67 -4.23
C ALA A 57 7.37 20.47 -2.74
N SER A 58 7.48 21.55 -1.96
CA SER A 58 7.79 21.46 -0.53
C SER A 58 6.64 20.89 0.29
N VAL A 59 5.40 21.14 -0.14
CA VAL A 59 4.21 20.55 0.47
C VAL A 59 4.18 19.07 0.14
N LEU A 60 4.28 18.72 -1.14
CA LEU A 60 4.24 17.32 -1.59
C LEU A 60 5.31 16.44 -0.98
N ASP A 61 6.58 16.87 -0.97
CA ASP A 61 7.66 16.07 -0.36
C ASP A 61 7.37 15.79 1.12
N GLN A 62 6.88 16.79 1.87
CA GLN A 62 6.53 16.60 3.27
C GLN A 62 5.28 15.72 3.43
N SER A 63 4.26 15.91 2.61
CA SER A 63 3.00 15.14 2.65
C SER A 63 3.26 13.65 2.39
N VAL A 64 4.07 13.33 1.38
CA VAL A 64 4.43 11.95 1.06
C VAL A 64 5.20 11.30 2.22
N ARG A 65 6.13 12.04 2.85
CA ARG A 65 6.87 11.56 4.02
C ARG A 65 5.97 11.29 5.21
N GLU A 66 5.08 12.22 5.55
CA GLU A 66 4.19 12.07 6.69
C GLU A 66 3.12 10.99 6.45
N LEU A 67 2.63 10.82 5.21
CA LEU A 67 1.75 9.71 4.87
C LEU A 67 2.46 8.36 5.03
N CYS A 68 3.69 8.24 4.53
CA CYS A 68 4.50 7.04 4.74
C CYS A 68 4.73 6.76 6.23
N ARG A 69 4.84 7.82 7.05
CA ARG A 69 4.96 7.71 8.50
C ARG A 69 3.65 7.25 9.16
N LEU A 70 2.48 7.73 8.73
CA LEU A 70 1.19 7.24 9.24
C LEU A 70 1.04 5.73 9.03
N VAL A 71 1.42 5.23 7.84
CA VAL A 71 1.43 3.79 7.55
C VAL A 71 2.43 3.06 8.43
N ARG A 72 3.63 3.63 8.61
CA ARG A 72 4.65 3.04 9.47
C ARG A 72 4.20 2.89 10.92
N ASP A 73 3.55 3.93 11.43
CA ASP A 73 3.03 4.04 12.80
C ASP A 73 1.69 3.29 12.98
N SER A 74 1.26 2.49 11.98
CA SER A 74 0.01 1.72 11.96
C SER A 74 -1.24 2.56 12.24
N LYS A 75 -1.23 3.82 11.78
CA LYS A 75 -2.38 4.74 11.85
C LYS A 75 -3.17 4.82 10.55
N LEU A 76 -2.60 4.29 9.48
CA LEU A 76 -3.23 4.18 8.16
C LEU A 76 -2.83 2.82 7.59
N ASP A 77 -3.78 2.13 6.97
CA ASP A 77 -3.50 0.84 6.34
C ASP A 77 -2.56 0.99 5.14
N LEU A 78 -1.69 -0.01 4.92
CA LEU A 78 -0.73 0.00 3.81
C LEU A 78 -1.43 0.12 2.45
N SER A 79 -2.52 -0.63 2.25
CA SER A 79 -3.32 -0.57 1.02
C SER A 79 -3.88 0.83 0.78
N ARG A 80 -4.41 1.46 1.84
CA ARG A 80 -4.95 2.82 1.77
C ARG A 80 -3.86 3.84 1.44
N GLY A 81 -2.70 3.76 2.10
CA GLY A 81 -1.58 4.64 1.81
C GLY A 81 -1.05 4.50 0.38
N LEU A 82 -0.99 3.28 -0.16
CA LEU A 82 -0.61 3.03 -1.55
C LEU A 82 -1.64 3.60 -2.54
N MET A 83 -2.93 3.46 -2.24
CA MET A 83 -4.01 4.00 -3.07
C MET A 83 -3.96 5.53 -3.15
N GLU A 84 -3.83 6.23 -2.02
CA GLU A 84 -3.74 7.70 -2.00
C GLU A 84 -2.52 8.22 -2.79
N LEU A 85 -1.37 7.55 -2.67
CA LEU A 85 -0.18 7.92 -3.45
C LEU A 85 -0.33 7.64 -4.94
N GLN A 86 -1.02 6.56 -5.32
CA GLN A 86 -1.26 6.22 -6.72
C GLN A 86 -2.28 7.17 -7.36
N SER A 87 -3.38 7.48 -6.69
CA SER A 87 -4.36 8.47 -7.18
C SER A 87 -3.71 9.85 -7.36
N ALA A 88 -2.92 10.30 -6.39
CA ALA A 88 -2.23 11.58 -6.50
C ALA A 88 -1.13 11.58 -7.58
N LEU A 89 -0.49 10.43 -7.83
CA LEU A 89 0.50 10.28 -8.90
C LEU A 89 -0.14 10.45 -10.29
N GLU A 90 -1.34 9.91 -10.51
CA GLU A 90 -2.06 9.99 -11.79
C GLU A 90 -2.37 11.43 -12.21
N GLU A 91 -2.67 12.30 -11.24
CA GLU A 91 -2.99 13.71 -11.47
C GLU A 91 -1.77 14.64 -11.34
N SER A 92 -0.56 14.08 -11.12
CA SER A 92 0.64 14.87 -10.81
C SER A 92 1.37 15.43 -12.04
N ASP A 93 2.00 16.60 -11.86
CA ASP A 93 2.97 17.14 -12.82
C ASP A 93 4.20 16.22 -12.92
N SER A 94 4.70 16.02 -14.14
CA SER A 94 5.88 15.21 -14.45
C SER A 94 7.10 15.47 -13.56
N ARG A 95 7.29 16.71 -13.07
CA ARG A 95 8.40 17.10 -12.19
C ARG A 95 8.29 16.51 -10.79
N LEU A 96 7.07 16.20 -10.35
CA LEU A 96 6.73 15.77 -9.00
C LEU A 96 6.54 14.25 -8.89
N VAL A 97 6.36 13.55 -10.01
CA VAL A 97 6.26 12.08 -10.12
C VAL A 97 7.33 11.36 -9.30
N SER A 98 8.57 11.85 -9.33
CA SER A 98 9.68 11.23 -8.60
C SER A 98 9.48 11.16 -7.08
N LEU A 99 8.69 12.07 -6.49
CA LEU A 99 8.36 12.07 -5.07
C LEU A 99 7.39 10.94 -4.74
N PHE A 100 6.34 10.78 -5.54
CA PHE A 100 5.35 9.72 -5.39
C PHE A 100 5.96 8.33 -5.60
N VAL A 101 6.77 8.16 -6.65
CA VAL A 101 7.47 6.88 -6.93
C VAL A 101 8.38 6.48 -5.76
N LYS A 102 9.09 7.44 -5.15
CA LYS A 102 9.90 7.18 -3.95
C LYS A 102 9.04 6.78 -2.75
N GLY A 103 7.91 7.46 -2.54
CA GLY A 103 6.95 7.12 -1.47
C GLY A 103 6.36 5.72 -1.64
N ILE A 104 5.87 5.39 -2.84
CA ILE A 104 5.36 4.07 -3.19
C ILE A 104 6.44 3.01 -3.00
N GLY A 105 7.65 3.23 -3.52
CA GLY A 105 8.77 2.31 -3.34
C GLY A 105 9.12 2.06 -1.87
N PHE A 106 9.05 3.10 -1.03
CA PHE A 106 9.21 2.97 0.41
C PHE A 106 8.11 2.10 1.03
N LEU A 107 6.83 2.37 0.72
CA LEU A 107 5.69 1.61 1.25
C LEU A 107 5.71 0.14 0.81
N VAL A 108 6.05 -0.13 -0.45
CA VAL A 108 6.17 -1.50 -0.96
C VAL A 108 7.28 -2.25 -0.22
N ARG A 109 8.47 -1.65 -0.11
CA ARG A 109 9.58 -2.24 0.66
C ARG A 109 9.18 -2.50 2.11
N PHE A 110 8.51 -1.54 2.74
CA PHE A 110 8.02 -1.65 4.11
C PHE A 110 7.01 -2.78 4.27
N GLY A 111 6.06 -2.90 3.35
CA GLY A 111 5.06 -3.97 3.33
C GLY A 111 5.67 -5.36 3.17
N PHE A 112 6.71 -5.51 2.34
CA PHE A 112 7.47 -6.75 2.24
C PHE A 112 8.19 -7.10 3.56
N GLN A 113 8.81 -6.11 4.21
CA GLN A 113 9.48 -6.31 5.49
C GLN A 113 8.51 -6.69 6.61
N LYS A 114 7.33 -6.08 6.64
CA LYS A 114 6.27 -6.39 7.62
C LYS A 114 5.44 -7.63 7.28
N ASN A 115 5.71 -8.26 6.15
CA ASN A 115 4.97 -9.43 5.68
C ASN A 115 3.51 -9.17 5.25
N GLU A 116 3.10 -7.92 5.15
CA GLU A 116 1.75 -7.48 4.78
C GLU A 116 1.46 -7.70 3.28
N LEU A 117 2.51 -7.75 2.45
CA LEU A 117 2.39 -7.95 0.99
C LEU A 117 2.53 -9.41 0.55
N ARG A 118 2.65 -10.37 1.47
CA ARG A 118 2.68 -11.80 1.10
C ARG A 118 1.37 -12.27 0.44
N PHE A 119 0.27 -11.52 0.58
CA PHE A 119 -0.98 -11.79 -0.13
C PHE A 119 -0.88 -11.61 -1.65
N ILE A 120 0.05 -10.79 -2.16
CA ILE A 120 0.32 -10.67 -3.62
C ILE A 120 1.10 -11.90 -4.13
N ALA A 121 1.91 -12.52 -3.26
CA ALA A 121 2.76 -13.67 -3.61
C ALA A 121 2.06 -15.02 -3.46
N SER A 122 1.08 -15.12 -2.56
CA SER A 122 0.36 -16.37 -2.28
C SER A 122 -0.93 -16.44 -3.08
N GLU A 123 -0.84 -17.04 -4.27
CA GLU A 123 -1.97 -17.52 -5.07
C GLU A 123 -2.85 -16.43 -5.69
N THR A 124 -2.44 -15.88 -6.84
CA THR A 124 -3.25 -15.64 -8.07
C THR A 124 -2.50 -14.64 -8.96
N HIS A 125 -1.38 -15.06 -9.55
CA HIS A 125 -0.77 -14.29 -10.64
C HIS A 125 -1.25 -14.90 -11.97
N PRO A 126 -1.84 -14.14 -12.91
CA PRO A 126 -2.29 -14.66 -14.21
C PRO A 126 -1.15 -15.24 -15.07
N PHE A 127 0.11 -14.99 -14.69
CA PHE A 127 1.32 -15.52 -15.34
C PHE A 127 1.96 -16.71 -14.61
N VAL A 128 1.41 -17.16 -13.48
CA VAL A 128 1.88 -18.34 -12.74
C VAL A 128 0.69 -19.26 -12.51
N LYS A 129 0.19 -19.89 -13.59
CA LYS A 129 -0.93 -20.84 -13.51
C LYS A 129 -0.58 -22.27 -13.88
N HIS A 130 0.69 -22.63 -14.04
CA HIS A 130 1.07 -23.99 -14.43
C HIS A 130 2.34 -24.50 -13.73
N THR A 131 2.27 -24.77 -12.43
CA THR A 131 3.22 -25.69 -11.76
C THR A 131 2.62 -26.38 -10.53
N LYS A 132 1.31 -26.67 -10.53
CA LYS A 132 0.69 -27.58 -9.54
C LYS A 132 0.14 -28.88 -10.15
N ASP A 133 0.56 -29.24 -11.36
CA ASP A 133 0.02 -30.42 -12.06
C ASP A 133 1.10 -31.43 -12.51
N MET A 134 2.10 -31.67 -11.64
CA MET A 134 3.04 -32.78 -11.83
C MET A 134 3.04 -33.77 -10.66
N THR A 135 1.86 -34.01 -10.09
CA THR A 135 1.58 -35.18 -9.23
C THR A 135 0.35 -35.94 -9.72
N LEU A 136 0.39 -36.39 -10.97
CA LEU A 136 -0.49 -37.47 -11.43
C LEU A 136 0.30 -38.44 -12.29
N GLY A 137 0.73 -39.55 -11.68
CA GLY A 137 1.51 -40.55 -12.41
C GLY A 137 2.04 -41.75 -11.64
N LYS A 138 1.62 -42.04 -10.40
CA LYS A 138 1.86 -43.36 -9.81
C LYS A 138 0.83 -44.34 -10.37
N ARG A 139 1.15 -44.93 -11.53
CA ARG A 139 0.37 -46.02 -12.16
C ARG A 139 0.25 -47.19 -11.20
N LYS A 140 -0.99 -47.54 -10.86
CA LYS A 140 -1.41 -48.78 -10.22
C LYS A 140 -1.25 -49.92 -11.24
N ILE A 141 -0.20 -50.74 -11.11
CA ILE A 141 -0.09 -52.00 -11.86
C ILE A 141 -0.72 -53.09 -10.98
N ALA A 142 -2.03 -53.29 -11.14
CA ALA A 142 -2.70 -54.51 -10.70
C ALA A 142 -2.87 -55.39 -11.94
N GLY A 143 -2.02 -56.42 -12.07
CA GLY A 143 -1.98 -57.32 -13.22
C GLY A 143 -1.94 -58.78 -12.79
N ARG A 144 -3.14 -59.37 -12.65
CA ARG A 144 -3.50 -60.77 -12.89
C ARG A 144 -2.73 -61.89 -12.18
N ARG A 145 -3.42 -62.42 -11.17
CA ARG A 145 -3.37 -63.82 -10.73
C ARG A 145 -3.64 -64.74 -11.93
N LEU A 146 -2.65 -65.52 -12.34
CA LEU A 146 -2.86 -66.72 -13.14
C LEU A 146 -2.62 -67.93 -12.24
N VAL A 147 -3.71 -68.67 -12.01
CA VAL A 147 -3.72 -70.00 -11.43
C VAL A 147 -3.10 -70.94 -12.45
N GLY A 148 -2.04 -71.65 -12.07
CA GLY A 148 -1.39 -72.68 -12.89
C GLY A 148 -0.97 -73.84 -11.99
N ASN A 149 -1.64 -74.96 -12.16
CA ASN A 149 -1.39 -76.25 -11.51
C ASN A 149 0.06 -76.72 -11.69
N GLY A 150 0.61 -77.33 -10.65
CA GLY A 150 1.84 -78.12 -10.72
C GLY A 150 1.84 -79.19 -9.62
N MET A 151 1.24 -80.34 -9.95
CA MET A 151 1.26 -81.56 -9.16
C MET A 151 2.53 -82.35 -9.52
N SER A 152 3.11 -82.99 -8.49
CA SER A 152 4.04 -84.15 -8.56
C SER A 152 5.51 -83.90 -8.93
N SER A 153 6.40 -84.12 -7.96
CA SER A 153 7.19 -85.37 -7.84
C SER A 153 7.60 -85.58 -6.39
#